data_AF-A0A2T4H324-F1
#
_entry.id   AF-A0A2T4H324-F1
#
_cell.length_a   1.000
_cell.length_b   1.000
_cell.length_c   1.000
_cell.angle_alpha   90.00
_cell.angle_beta   90.00
_cell.angle_gamma   90.00
#
_symmetry.space_group_name_H-M   'P 1'
#
loop_
_entity.id
_entity.type
_entity.pdbx_description
1 polymer ?
#
loop_
_entity_poly.entity_id
_entity_poly.type
_entity_poly.pdbx_seq_one_letter_code
_entity_poly.pdbx_strand_id
1 'polypeptide(L)'
;MIANTFALLYAAVAVSAVPAHSFGAEMLQVRAIPTSMNGICGAFNGSTSCLGTGYGNCCSQFGYCGKSDVHCGTGCQTGFGSCGTQQGPELKDLGCFADSTNSRVLPTMINHGGNTPAKCKAACADAGFPYAGVEYSIQCFCGASPQRELVASSDCTMDCPGDATIKCGGSNAIQLFSTIPTWTNLGCYSDATLSRTLSKSLNVAGNTNKKCQDACADAGYKYAGTEFGNQCFCGNSIDNSGAPIAQSTCNKACAGDSTTNCGGPNALSLFFLL
;
A
#
# COMPACT_ATOMS: atom_id res chain seq x y z
N MET A 1 51.47 -23.46 -84.07
CA MET A 1 50.97 -23.40 -82.67
C MET A 1 51.26 -22.00 -82.18
N ILE A 2 50.27 -21.11 -82.23
CA ILE A 2 50.40 -19.68 -81.88
C ILE A 2 49.53 -19.48 -80.65
N ALA A 3 50.13 -19.22 -79.50
CA ALA A 3 49.42 -18.95 -78.25
C ALA A 3 49.41 -17.44 -78.01
N ASN A 4 48.21 -16.86 -78.01
CA ASN A 4 47.93 -15.45 -77.77
C ASN A 4 47.99 -15.14 -76.26
N THR A 5 48.81 -14.18 -75.87
CA THR A 5 48.97 -13.70 -74.50
C THR A 5 48.00 -12.54 -74.25
N PHE A 6 46.98 -12.75 -73.41
CA PHE A 6 46.08 -11.68 -72.94
C PHE A 6 46.51 -11.24 -71.53
N ALA A 7 46.93 -9.98 -71.40
CA ALA A 7 47.23 -9.33 -70.13
C ALA A 7 45.95 -8.72 -69.54
N LEU A 8 45.60 -9.10 -68.31
CA LEU A 8 44.50 -8.53 -67.53
C LEU A 8 45.07 -7.51 -66.53
N LEU A 9 44.74 -6.23 -66.74
CA LEU A 9 44.94 -5.14 -65.78
C LEU A 9 43.84 -5.22 -64.71
N TYR A 10 44.23 -5.43 -63.44
CA TYR A 10 43.34 -5.23 -62.29
C TYR A 10 43.50 -3.81 -61.76
N ALA A 11 42.43 -3.01 -61.80
CA ALA A 11 42.34 -1.73 -61.12
C ALA A 11 41.91 -1.96 -59.66
N ALA A 12 42.73 -1.50 -58.71
CA ALA A 12 42.41 -1.49 -57.29
C ALA A 12 41.56 -0.26 -56.95
N VAL A 13 40.35 -0.45 -56.44
CA VAL A 13 39.53 0.60 -55.83
C VAL A 13 39.74 0.55 -54.31
N ALA A 14 40.34 1.61 -53.76
CA ALA A 14 40.51 1.76 -52.32
C ALA A 14 39.17 2.15 -51.68
N VAL A 15 38.69 1.34 -50.74
CA VAL A 15 37.53 1.67 -49.88
C VAL A 15 38.07 2.39 -48.65
N SER A 16 37.68 3.66 -48.48
CA SER A 16 38.00 4.49 -47.32
C SER A 16 37.32 3.92 -46.06
N ALA A 17 38.09 3.77 -44.99
CA ALA A 17 37.57 3.38 -43.68
C ALA A 17 36.69 4.51 -43.10
N VAL A 18 35.46 4.18 -42.70
CA VAL A 18 34.56 5.07 -41.94
C VAL A 18 35.04 5.08 -40.48
N PRO A 19 35.18 6.26 -39.84
CA PRO A 19 35.59 6.32 -38.44
C PRO A 19 34.54 5.69 -37.51
N ALA A 20 35.01 4.89 -36.56
CA ALA A 20 34.20 4.32 -35.50
C ALA A 20 33.59 5.45 -34.66
N HIS A 21 32.28 5.67 -34.81
CA HIS A 21 31.53 6.45 -33.84
C HIS A 21 31.53 5.71 -32.51
N SER A 22 32.02 6.40 -31.49
CA SER A 22 31.89 6.04 -30.09
C SER A 22 30.43 5.78 -29.76
N PHE A 23 30.10 4.53 -29.45
CA PHE A 23 28.88 4.21 -28.72
C PHE A 23 29.04 4.79 -27.32
N GLY A 24 28.57 6.03 -27.16
CA GLY A 24 28.33 6.60 -25.85
C GLY A 24 27.41 5.65 -25.08
N ALA A 25 27.72 5.44 -23.80
CA ALA A 25 26.87 4.72 -22.88
C ALA A 25 25.51 5.42 -22.78
N GLU A 26 24.56 5.00 -23.61
CA GLU A 26 23.15 5.32 -23.47
C GLU A 26 22.66 4.51 -22.27
N MET A 27 22.85 5.07 -21.07
CA MET A 27 22.16 4.58 -19.89
C MET A 27 20.67 4.64 -20.20
N LEU A 28 20.02 3.48 -20.13
CA LEU A 28 18.57 3.32 -20.23
C LEU A 28 17.94 4.20 -19.14
N GLN A 29 17.62 5.46 -19.46
CA GLN A 29 16.85 6.31 -18.56
C GLN A 29 15.45 5.70 -18.49
N VAL A 30 15.18 4.98 -17.41
CA VAL A 30 13.81 4.71 -16.96
C VAL A 30 13.17 6.09 -16.77
N ARG A 31 12.41 6.56 -17.77
CA ARG A 31 11.74 7.85 -17.70
C ARG A 31 10.83 7.85 -16.49
N ALA A 32 11.14 8.69 -15.50
CA ALA A 32 10.24 8.93 -14.38
C ALA A 32 8.91 9.47 -14.94
N ILE A 33 7.81 8.78 -14.65
CA ILE A 33 6.48 9.17 -15.11
C ILE A 33 6.08 10.46 -14.36
N PRO A 34 5.77 11.56 -15.08
CA PRO A 34 5.47 12.84 -14.44
C PRO A 34 4.22 12.75 -13.56
N THR A 35 4.21 13.44 -12.42
CA THR A 35 3.08 13.46 -11.50
C THR A 35 1.91 14.28 -12.06
N SER A 36 0.68 13.79 -11.87
CA SER A 36 -0.55 14.45 -12.34
C SER A 36 -0.81 15.75 -11.60
N MET A 37 -1.03 16.83 -12.37
CA MET A 37 -1.35 18.16 -11.85
C MET A 37 -2.84 18.49 -11.86
N ASN A 38 -3.65 17.68 -12.54
CA ASN A 38 -5.08 17.94 -12.78
C ASN A 38 -5.97 16.73 -12.48
N GLY A 39 -5.43 15.70 -11.85
CA GLY A 39 -6.16 14.47 -11.51
C GLY A 39 -6.36 13.52 -12.69
N ILE A 40 -5.75 13.79 -13.85
CA ILE A 40 -5.76 12.89 -15.01
C ILE A 40 -4.50 12.02 -15.02
N CYS A 41 -4.63 10.74 -15.37
CA CYS A 41 -3.54 9.77 -15.33
C CYS A 41 -3.69 8.68 -16.39
N GLY A 42 -2.63 7.92 -16.60
CA GLY A 42 -2.68 6.72 -17.45
C GLY A 42 -2.00 6.88 -18.80
N ALA A 43 -1.74 5.76 -19.47
CA ALA A 43 -1.02 5.71 -20.74
C ALA A 43 -1.70 6.48 -21.87
N PHE A 44 -3.02 6.61 -21.79
CA PHE A 44 -3.86 7.24 -22.82
C PHE A 44 -4.37 8.62 -22.42
N ASN A 45 -4.01 9.08 -21.22
CA ASN A 45 -4.56 10.26 -20.58
C ASN A 45 -3.44 11.03 -19.87
N GLY A 46 -2.60 11.68 -20.67
CA GLY A 46 -1.51 12.55 -20.18
C GLY A 46 -0.20 11.84 -19.81
N SER A 47 -0.18 10.50 -19.76
CA SER A 47 1.00 9.71 -19.36
C SER A 47 1.55 10.15 -18.00
N THR A 48 0.65 10.54 -17.08
CA THR A 48 0.96 11.06 -15.76
C THR A 48 0.58 10.07 -14.66
N SER A 49 1.31 10.12 -13.56
CA SER A 49 1.12 9.27 -12.37
C SER A 49 0.32 9.99 -11.28
N CYS A 50 -0.54 9.25 -10.59
CA CYS A 50 -1.29 9.72 -9.43
C CYS A 50 -0.49 9.67 -8.13
N LEU A 51 0.70 9.05 -8.14
CA LEU A 51 1.53 8.86 -6.95
C LEU A 51 1.95 10.21 -6.34
N GLY A 52 1.66 10.38 -5.05
CA GLY A 52 2.03 11.57 -4.29
C GLY A 52 1.14 12.79 -4.55
N THR A 53 -0.01 12.61 -5.23
CA THR A 53 -0.96 13.70 -5.48
C THR A 53 -2.02 13.83 -4.38
N GLY A 54 -2.62 15.01 -4.26
CA GLY A 54 -3.78 15.24 -3.37
C GLY A 54 -5.05 14.49 -3.80
N TYR A 55 -5.16 14.17 -5.09
CA TYR A 55 -6.32 13.47 -5.69
C TYR A 55 -6.42 12.01 -5.23
N GLY A 56 -5.28 11.39 -4.87
CA GLY A 56 -5.19 9.98 -4.51
C GLY A 56 -4.19 9.24 -5.40
N ASN A 57 -3.70 8.10 -4.91
CA ASN A 57 -2.58 7.40 -5.56
C ASN A 57 -3.00 6.43 -6.67
N CYS A 58 -4.30 6.16 -6.84
CA CYS A 58 -4.79 5.19 -7.82
C CYS A 58 -5.11 5.86 -9.13
N CYS A 59 -4.67 5.25 -10.23
CA CYS A 59 -5.12 5.63 -11.54
C CYS A 59 -6.21 4.66 -12.01
N SER A 60 -7.47 5.11 -12.04
CA SER A 60 -8.60 4.28 -12.48
C SER A 60 -8.44 3.79 -13.92
N GLN A 61 -9.21 2.75 -14.30
CA GLN A 61 -9.29 2.31 -15.70
C GLN A 61 -9.75 3.42 -16.67
N PHE A 62 -10.39 4.46 -16.14
CA PHE A 62 -10.90 5.60 -16.91
C PHE A 62 -9.91 6.77 -17.00
N GLY A 63 -8.73 6.64 -16.37
CA GLY A 63 -7.66 7.65 -16.43
C GLY A 63 -7.83 8.82 -15.47
N TYR A 64 -8.44 8.58 -14.32
CA TYR A 64 -8.61 9.55 -13.25
C TYR A 64 -7.94 9.11 -11.96
N CYS A 65 -7.32 10.06 -11.26
CA CYS A 65 -6.72 9.87 -9.95
C CYS A 65 -7.79 9.82 -8.85
N GLY A 66 -7.64 8.88 -7.93
CA GLY A 66 -8.53 8.77 -6.77
C GLY A 66 -8.00 7.85 -5.67
N LYS A 67 -8.81 7.71 -4.62
CA LYS A 67 -8.50 6.91 -3.42
C LYS A 67 -9.47 5.76 -3.16
N SER A 68 -10.64 5.79 -3.79
CA SER A 68 -11.72 4.81 -3.57
C SER A 68 -11.56 3.57 -4.45
N ASP A 69 -12.29 2.50 -4.11
CA ASP A 69 -12.28 1.23 -4.85
C ASP A 69 -12.57 1.38 -6.34
N VAL A 70 -13.38 2.37 -6.75
CA VAL A 70 -13.64 2.64 -8.17
C VAL A 70 -12.40 3.13 -8.94
N HIS A 71 -11.41 3.66 -8.21
CA HIS A 71 -10.12 4.06 -8.77
C HIS A 71 -9.04 3.01 -8.58
N CYS A 72 -9.04 2.34 -7.43
CA CYS A 72 -7.97 1.46 -6.99
C CYS A 72 -8.21 -0.02 -7.30
N GLY A 73 -9.47 -0.41 -7.50
CA GLY A 73 -9.90 -1.78 -7.73
C GLY A 73 -9.64 -2.27 -9.15
N THR A 74 -10.54 -3.13 -9.64
CA THR A 74 -10.43 -3.74 -10.97
C THR A 74 -10.22 -2.69 -12.06
N GLY A 75 -9.19 -2.90 -12.88
CA GLY A 75 -8.84 -2.03 -14.00
C GLY A 75 -7.96 -0.84 -13.65
N CYS A 76 -7.56 -0.66 -12.38
CA CYS A 76 -6.56 0.33 -12.02
C CYS A 76 -5.24 0.12 -12.80
N GLN A 77 -4.66 1.21 -13.30
CA GLN A 77 -3.47 1.24 -14.14
C GLN A 77 -2.19 1.28 -13.30
N THR A 78 -1.59 0.12 -13.02
CA THR A 78 -0.41 -0.07 -12.13
C THR A 78 0.83 0.73 -12.55
N GLY A 79 0.95 1.11 -13.82
CA GLY A 79 2.03 1.98 -14.30
C GLY A 79 1.85 3.46 -13.94
N PHE A 80 0.63 3.89 -13.60
CA PHE A 80 0.27 5.30 -13.41
C PHE A 80 -0.37 5.57 -12.05
N GLY A 81 -0.46 4.56 -11.21
CA GLY A 81 -0.94 4.66 -9.84
C GLY A 81 -0.69 3.37 -9.10
N SER A 82 -0.82 3.43 -7.79
CA SER A 82 -0.81 2.24 -6.96
C SER A 82 -2.19 1.58 -7.05
N CYS A 83 -2.22 0.33 -7.50
CA CYS A 83 -3.45 -0.42 -7.79
C CYS A 83 -3.60 -1.65 -6.91
N GLY A 84 -4.83 -2.14 -6.77
CA GLY A 84 -5.23 -3.03 -5.70
C GLY A 84 -5.77 -2.24 -4.51
N THR A 85 -6.18 -2.94 -3.44
CA THR A 85 -6.59 -2.33 -2.17
C THR A 85 -5.47 -1.42 -1.70
N GLN A 86 -5.60 -0.12 -1.96
CA GLN A 86 -4.58 0.80 -1.51
C GLN A 86 -4.51 0.77 -0.01
N GLN A 87 -3.26 0.83 0.45
CA GLN A 87 -2.83 1.49 1.67
C GLN A 87 -3.29 2.96 1.65
N GLY A 88 -4.62 3.17 1.64
CA GLY A 88 -5.18 4.22 2.47
C GLY A 88 -4.88 3.87 3.93
N PRO A 89 -5.16 4.78 4.88
CA PRO A 89 -5.08 4.42 6.29
C PRO A 89 -5.80 3.10 6.48
N GLU A 90 -5.04 2.04 6.79
CA GLU A 90 -5.58 0.70 6.88
C GLU A 90 -6.43 0.68 8.16
N LEU A 91 -7.72 0.97 7.94
CA LEU A 91 -8.72 1.14 8.98
C LEU A 91 -8.74 -0.13 9.85
N LYS A 92 -8.27 0.02 11.10
CA LYS A 92 -7.89 -1.07 12.01
C LYS A 92 -9.06 -2.02 12.19
N ASP A 93 -8.83 -3.30 11.90
CA ASP A 93 -9.70 -4.38 12.34
C ASP A 93 -9.54 -4.53 13.87
N LEU A 94 -10.63 -4.30 14.58
CA LEU A 94 -10.68 -4.36 16.04
C LEU A 94 -11.08 -5.75 16.53
N GLY A 95 -11.54 -6.64 15.65
CA GLY A 95 -11.92 -8.00 15.95
C GLY A 95 -13.43 -8.27 15.85
N CYS A 96 -13.79 -9.50 16.18
CA CYS A 96 -15.16 -9.99 16.17
C CYS A 96 -15.77 -9.94 17.58
N PHE A 97 -16.99 -9.40 17.69
CA PHE A 97 -17.66 -9.18 18.96
C PHE A 97 -19.11 -9.63 18.92
N ALA A 98 -19.63 -10.10 20.07
CA ALA A 98 -21.04 -10.43 20.21
C ALA A 98 -21.91 -9.18 20.05
N ASP A 99 -22.93 -9.30 19.21
CA ASP A 99 -23.90 -8.26 18.88
C ASP A 99 -25.31 -8.86 18.87
N SER A 100 -26.33 -8.09 19.22
CA SER A 100 -27.73 -8.52 19.08
C SER A 100 -28.64 -7.31 18.97
N THR A 101 -29.86 -7.51 18.46
CA THR A 101 -30.87 -6.44 18.37
C THR A 101 -31.20 -5.77 19.71
N ASN A 102 -31.01 -6.49 20.83
CA ASN A 102 -31.20 -5.95 22.18
C ASN A 102 -29.92 -5.35 22.79
N SER A 103 -28.77 -5.53 22.15
CA SER A 103 -27.47 -5.10 22.66
C SER A 103 -26.50 -4.82 21.50
N ARG A 104 -26.84 -3.81 20.68
CA ARG A 104 -26.04 -3.42 19.51
C ARG A 104 -24.70 -2.84 19.93
N VAL A 105 -23.62 -3.22 19.26
CA VAL A 105 -22.29 -2.59 19.44
C VAL A 105 -22.28 -1.21 18.80
N LEU A 106 -22.78 -1.09 17.57
CA LEU A 106 -22.87 0.17 16.83
C LEU A 106 -24.34 0.51 16.52
N PRO A 107 -24.80 1.75 16.73
CA PRO A 107 -26.22 2.08 16.69
C PRO A 107 -26.76 2.40 15.29
N THR A 108 -25.92 2.83 14.35
CA THR A 108 -26.38 3.40 13.08
C THR A 108 -26.20 2.39 11.96
N MET A 109 -27.27 1.96 11.28
CA MET A 109 -27.19 1.06 10.12
C MET A 109 -27.26 1.86 8.81
N ILE A 110 -26.30 1.66 7.88
CA ILE A 110 -26.19 2.38 6.60
C ILE A 110 -26.01 1.46 5.39
N ASN A 111 -26.76 0.36 5.35
CA ASN A 111 -26.61 -0.70 4.34
C ASN A 111 -26.48 -0.20 2.90
N HIS A 112 -25.67 -0.93 2.13
CA HIS A 112 -25.41 -0.66 0.71
C HIS A 112 -25.28 -1.97 -0.09
N GLY A 113 -25.33 -1.87 -1.41
CA GLY A 113 -25.19 -3.02 -2.31
C GLY A 113 -23.79 -3.66 -2.27
N GLY A 114 -23.74 -4.99 -2.34
CA GLY A 114 -22.48 -5.75 -2.41
C GLY A 114 -21.54 -5.44 -1.24
N ASN A 115 -22.05 -5.57 -0.01
CA ASN A 115 -21.33 -5.30 1.23
C ASN A 115 -19.97 -6.01 1.29
N THR A 116 -18.97 -5.30 1.81
CA THR A 116 -17.63 -5.78 2.18
C THR A 116 -17.12 -4.91 3.34
N PRO A 117 -16.15 -5.36 4.15
CA PRO A 117 -15.52 -4.52 5.16
C PRO A 117 -14.99 -3.21 4.59
N ALA A 118 -14.36 -3.25 3.42
CA ALA A 118 -13.80 -2.07 2.77
C ALA A 118 -14.90 -1.02 2.46
N LYS A 119 -16.00 -1.45 1.84
CA LYS A 119 -17.11 -0.56 1.50
C LYS A 119 -17.83 -0.04 2.72
N CYS A 120 -18.07 -0.88 3.73
CA CYS A 120 -18.73 -0.45 4.96
C CYS A 120 -17.89 0.58 5.71
N LYS A 121 -16.58 0.33 5.84
CA LYS A 121 -15.63 1.28 6.44
C LYS A 121 -15.62 2.62 5.70
N ALA A 122 -15.56 2.59 4.36
CA ALA A 122 -15.61 3.81 3.55
C ALA A 122 -16.92 4.58 3.74
N ALA A 123 -18.07 3.89 3.69
CA ALA A 123 -19.38 4.52 3.86
C ALA A 123 -19.55 5.14 5.26
N CYS A 124 -19.08 4.47 6.31
CA CYS A 124 -19.09 5.03 7.67
C CYS A 124 -18.14 6.22 7.82
N ALA A 125 -16.95 6.17 7.21
CA ALA A 125 -16.00 7.28 7.21
C ALA A 125 -16.56 8.50 6.47
N ASP A 126 -17.18 8.31 5.31
CA ASP A 126 -17.85 9.36 4.54
C ASP A 126 -19.03 9.98 5.31
N ALA A 127 -19.70 9.17 6.14
CA ALA A 127 -20.74 9.62 7.06
C ALA A 127 -20.19 10.26 8.36
N GLY A 128 -18.87 10.36 8.51
CA GLY A 128 -18.21 11.01 9.66
C GLY A 128 -18.16 10.16 10.93
N PHE A 129 -18.47 8.87 10.86
CA PHE A 129 -18.34 7.97 11.99
C PHE A 129 -16.90 7.47 12.12
N PRO A 130 -16.33 7.38 13.34
CA PRO A 130 -15.02 6.81 13.65
C PRO A 130 -15.01 5.28 13.85
N TYR A 131 -16.17 4.62 13.83
CA TYR A 131 -16.28 3.17 13.82
C TYR A 131 -17.23 2.67 12.73
N ALA A 132 -16.89 1.51 12.18
CA ALA A 132 -17.73 0.73 11.26
C ALA A 132 -17.79 -0.72 11.73
N GLY A 133 -18.81 -1.46 11.32
CA GLY A 133 -18.87 -2.89 11.53
C GLY A 133 -19.80 -3.58 10.56
N VAL A 134 -19.44 -4.79 10.17
CA VAL A 134 -20.25 -5.63 9.28
C VAL A 134 -20.90 -6.75 10.07
N GLU A 135 -22.16 -7.01 9.79
CA GLU A 135 -22.98 -8.02 10.45
C GLU A 135 -23.90 -8.71 9.45
N TYR A 136 -24.28 -9.96 9.73
CA TYR A 136 -25.29 -10.69 8.98
C TYR A 136 -25.09 -10.69 7.46
N SER A 137 -23.82 -10.75 7.01
CA SER A 137 -23.38 -10.66 5.61
C SER A 137 -23.62 -9.30 4.95
N ILE A 138 -24.86 -8.81 4.97
CA ILE A 138 -25.32 -7.64 4.20
C ILE A 138 -25.33 -6.34 5.00
N GLN A 139 -25.23 -6.39 6.33
CA GLN A 139 -25.45 -5.22 7.16
C GLN A 139 -24.15 -4.45 7.38
N CYS A 140 -24.25 -3.12 7.30
CA CYS A 140 -23.19 -2.20 7.63
C CYS A 140 -23.67 -1.27 8.74
N PHE A 141 -22.96 -1.27 9.86
CA PHE A 141 -23.21 -0.44 11.02
C PHE A 141 -22.07 0.56 11.22
N CYS A 142 -22.39 1.73 11.78
CA CYS A 142 -21.46 2.79 12.14
C CYS A 142 -21.78 3.35 13.53
N GLY A 143 -20.80 4.02 14.13
CA GLY A 143 -21.03 4.74 15.38
C GLY A 143 -19.87 5.65 15.78
N ALA A 144 -20.17 6.60 16.66
CA ALA A 144 -19.17 7.45 17.32
C ALA A 144 -18.32 6.67 18.34
N SER A 145 -18.89 5.61 18.92
CA SER A 145 -18.26 4.69 19.86
C SER A 145 -19.08 3.40 19.98
N PRO A 146 -18.47 2.29 20.46
CA PRO A 146 -19.22 1.13 20.92
C PRO A 146 -20.21 1.52 22.04
N GLN A 147 -21.46 1.06 21.94
CA GLN A 147 -22.52 1.35 22.92
C GLN A 147 -22.48 0.44 24.15
N ARG A 148 -21.59 -0.55 24.15
CA ARG A 148 -21.43 -1.55 25.21
C ARG A 148 -19.99 -2.01 25.30
N GLU A 149 -19.67 -2.66 26.41
CA GLU A 149 -18.42 -3.39 26.56
C GLU A 149 -18.31 -4.50 25.50
N LEU A 150 -17.13 -4.57 24.89
CA LEU A 150 -16.86 -5.50 23.80
C LEU A 150 -16.63 -6.91 24.37
N VAL A 151 -17.49 -7.85 23.96
CA VAL A 151 -17.36 -9.26 24.31
C VAL A 151 -16.89 -10.00 23.08
N ALA A 152 -15.69 -10.58 23.13
CA ALA A 152 -15.11 -11.29 21.99
C ALA A 152 -16.02 -12.44 21.52
N SER A 153 -16.13 -12.60 20.21
CA SER A 153 -16.86 -13.69 19.57
C SER A 153 -16.01 -14.30 18.45
N SER A 154 -16.30 -15.55 18.10
CA SER A 154 -15.75 -16.24 16.93
C SER A 154 -16.76 -16.37 15.79
N ASP A 155 -17.97 -15.84 15.96
CA ASP A 155 -19.10 -16.13 15.06
C ASP A 155 -19.13 -15.26 13.79
N CYS A 156 -18.12 -14.41 13.57
CA CYS A 156 -17.97 -13.58 12.37
C CYS A 156 -17.53 -14.39 11.14
N THR A 157 -18.35 -15.35 10.73
CA THR A 157 -18.01 -16.38 9.74
C THR A 157 -18.80 -16.28 8.44
N MET A 158 -19.78 -15.37 8.35
CA MET A 158 -20.61 -15.20 7.15
C MET A 158 -19.82 -14.53 6.03
N ASP A 159 -19.96 -15.04 4.82
CA ASP A 159 -19.29 -14.49 3.64
C ASP A 159 -19.93 -13.17 3.21
N CYS A 160 -19.11 -12.27 2.67
CA CYS A 160 -19.59 -11.00 2.15
C CYS A 160 -20.23 -11.16 0.75
N PRO A 161 -21.34 -10.46 0.46
CA PRO A 161 -21.97 -10.52 -0.86
C PRO A 161 -21.15 -9.79 -1.94
N GLY A 162 -20.28 -8.85 -1.56
CA GLY A 162 -19.38 -8.18 -2.49
C GLY A 162 -18.09 -8.95 -2.80
N ASP A 163 -17.73 -9.92 -1.95
CA ASP A 163 -16.57 -10.80 -2.12
C ASP A 163 -16.70 -12.00 -1.17
N ALA A 164 -17.01 -13.17 -1.69
CA ALA A 164 -17.24 -14.36 -0.88
C ALA A 164 -15.96 -14.90 -0.18
N THR A 165 -14.79 -14.36 -0.50
CA THR A 165 -13.52 -14.72 0.17
C THR A 165 -13.31 -13.97 1.49
N ILE A 166 -14.14 -12.96 1.78
CA ILE A 166 -14.03 -12.07 2.95
C ILE A 166 -15.23 -12.30 3.89
N LYS A 167 -15.02 -12.13 5.19
CA LYS A 167 -16.05 -12.27 6.22
C LYS A 167 -16.77 -10.97 6.54
N CYS A 168 -18.09 -11.04 6.68
CA CYS A 168 -19.00 -9.93 6.95
C CYS A 168 -19.88 -10.19 8.20
N GLY A 169 -19.21 -10.50 9.32
CA GLY A 169 -19.87 -10.72 10.61
C GLY A 169 -20.62 -12.05 10.70
N GLY A 170 -21.63 -12.12 11.56
CA GLY A 170 -22.40 -13.32 11.88
C GLY A 170 -23.84 -13.00 12.28
N SER A 171 -24.59 -14.02 12.72
CA SER A 171 -26.00 -13.87 13.12
C SER A 171 -26.24 -13.04 14.37
N ASN A 172 -25.28 -13.04 15.29
CA ASN A 172 -25.26 -12.24 16.52
C ASN A 172 -23.82 -11.79 16.80
N ALA A 173 -23.10 -11.42 15.74
CA ALA A 173 -21.70 -11.06 15.85
C ALA A 173 -21.32 -10.03 14.79
N ILE A 174 -20.72 -8.95 15.25
CA ILE A 174 -20.24 -7.85 14.41
C ILE A 174 -18.71 -7.95 14.28
N GLN A 175 -18.20 -7.85 13.06
CA GLN A 175 -16.79 -7.59 12.86
C GLN A 175 -16.59 -6.07 12.91
N LEU A 176 -15.84 -5.58 13.89
CA LEU A 176 -15.71 -4.16 14.20
C LEU A 176 -14.41 -3.57 13.64
N PHE A 177 -14.48 -2.34 13.15
CA PHE A 177 -13.36 -1.60 12.58
C PHE A 177 -13.32 -0.15 13.07
N SER A 178 -12.12 0.41 13.16
CA SER A 178 -11.90 1.86 13.28
C SER A 178 -11.91 2.49 11.89
N THR A 179 -12.67 3.56 11.68
CA THR A 179 -12.69 4.34 10.42
C THR A 179 -11.87 5.63 10.48
N ILE A 180 -11.29 5.93 11.65
CA ILE A 180 -10.17 6.85 11.73
C ILE A 180 -8.86 6.09 11.45
N PRO A 181 -7.91 6.70 10.71
CA PRO A 181 -6.55 6.21 10.66
C PRO A 181 -6.03 5.99 12.08
N THR A 182 -5.59 4.77 12.38
CA THR A 182 -4.87 4.47 13.63
C THR A 182 -3.37 4.69 13.46
N TRP A 183 -2.94 5.10 12.26
CA TRP A 183 -1.56 5.44 11.97
C TRP A 183 -1.42 6.26 10.67
N THR A 184 -0.26 6.90 10.52
CA THR A 184 0.18 7.65 9.33
C THR A 184 1.52 7.10 8.85
N ASN A 185 1.67 6.81 7.55
CA ASN A 185 2.96 6.47 6.95
C ASN A 185 3.83 7.73 6.88
N LEU A 186 4.99 7.72 7.54
CA LEU A 186 5.93 8.85 7.51
C LEU A 186 6.99 8.69 6.40
N GLY A 187 7.10 7.52 5.78
CA GLY A 187 8.07 7.19 4.75
C GLY A 187 9.27 6.40 5.26
N CYS A 188 10.34 6.39 4.47
CA CYS A 188 11.59 5.72 4.81
C CYS A 188 12.50 6.62 5.66
N TYR A 189 12.97 6.12 6.80
CA TYR A 189 13.85 6.84 7.73
C TYR A 189 15.17 6.11 7.93
N SER A 190 16.26 6.85 8.13
CA SER A 190 17.55 6.27 8.51
C SER A 190 17.47 5.56 9.86
N ASP A 191 18.19 4.47 10.00
CA ASP A 191 18.38 3.77 11.28
C ASP A 191 19.82 3.26 11.40
N ALA A 192 20.25 2.92 12.61
CA ALA A 192 21.59 2.37 12.84
C ALA A 192 21.60 1.40 14.01
N THR A 193 22.30 0.26 13.84
CA THR A 193 22.35 -0.83 14.83
C THR A 193 22.75 -0.40 16.24
N LEU A 194 23.71 0.52 16.34
CA LEU A 194 24.23 1.03 17.61
C LEU A 194 23.56 2.33 18.08
N SER A 195 22.65 2.89 17.27
CA SER A 195 22.08 4.23 17.48
C SER A 195 20.67 4.29 16.89
N ARG A 196 19.77 3.48 17.46
CA ARG A 196 18.45 3.20 16.90
C ARG A 196 17.56 4.43 16.87
N THR A 197 16.86 4.62 15.77
CA THR A 197 15.86 5.68 15.57
C THR A 197 14.61 5.44 16.42
N LEU A 198 14.22 4.18 16.63
CA LEU A 198 13.17 3.76 17.55
C LEU A 198 13.77 2.82 18.61
N SER A 199 13.66 3.20 19.87
CA SER A 199 14.44 2.61 20.96
C SER A 199 13.98 1.22 21.43
N LYS A 200 12.74 0.80 21.15
CA LYS A 200 12.24 -0.50 21.56
C LYS A 200 12.15 -1.45 20.37
N SER A 201 12.71 -2.66 20.49
CA SER A 201 12.42 -3.74 19.54
C SER A 201 11.38 -4.70 20.12
N LEU A 202 10.44 -5.13 19.28
CA LEU A 202 9.45 -6.17 19.59
C LEU A 202 9.65 -7.37 18.65
N ASN A 203 9.43 -8.57 19.17
CA ASN A 203 9.46 -9.80 18.37
C ASN A 203 8.05 -10.07 17.83
N VAL A 204 7.90 -9.95 16.51
CA VAL A 204 6.62 -10.14 15.81
C VAL A 204 6.77 -11.25 14.78
N ALA A 205 6.13 -12.39 15.03
CA ALA A 205 6.24 -13.56 14.16
C ALA A 205 5.60 -13.32 12.78
N GLY A 206 6.34 -13.64 11.71
CA GLY A 206 5.93 -13.37 10.33
C GLY A 206 5.58 -11.89 10.15
N ASN A 207 6.52 -11.01 10.50
CA ASN A 207 6.29 -9.58 10.61
C ASN A 207 5.79 -8.97 9.29
N THR A 208 4.86 -8.02 9.43
CA THR A 208 4.37 -7.13 8.37
C THR A 208 4.30 -5.72 8.95
N ASN A 209 4.15 -4.69 8.11
CA ASN A 209 3.94 -3.33 8.61
C ASN A 209 2.76 -3.26 9.60
N LYS A 210 1.64 -3.89 9.25
CA LYS A 210 0.45 -3.96 10.10
C LYS A 210 0.71 -4.62 11.45
N LYS A 211 1.31 -5.82 11.46
CA LYS A 211 1.56 -6.53 12.72
C LYS A 211 2.50 -5.74 13.63
N CYS A 212 3.48 -5.03 13.06
CA CYS A 212 4.35 -4.17 13.83
C CYS A 212 3.62 -2.94 14.40
N GLN A 213 2.80 -2.26 13.58
CA GLN A 213 1.96 -1.16 14.02
C GLN A 213 1.03 -1.57 15.17
N ASP A 214 0.32 -2.69 15.01
CA ASP A 214 -0.59 -3.23 16.03
C ASP A 214 0.18 -3.55 17.33
N ALA A 215 1.30 -4.26 17.23
CA ALA A 215 2.11 -4.61 18.41
C ALA A 215 2.66 -3.37 19.15
N CYS A 216 3.09 -2.35 18.41
CA CYS A 216 3.57 -1.11 19.01
C CYS A 216 2.41 -0.30 19.63
N ALA A 217 1.26 -0.23 18.97
CA ALA A 217 0.07 0.46 19.48
C ALA A 217 -0.47 -0.19 20.75
N ASP A 218 -0.58 -1.53 20.75
CA ASP A 218 -1.05 -2.30 21.90
C ASP A 218 -0.08 -2.21 23.09
N ALA A 219 1.21 -1.97 22.81
CA ALA A 219 2.23 -1.68 23.82
C ALA A 219 2.31 -0.19 24.23
N GLY A 220 1.44 0.68 23.70
CA GLY A 220 1.29 2.09 24.07
C GLY A 220 2.33 3.04 23.46
N TYR A 221 2.95 2.69 22.33
CA TYR A 221 3.91 3.55 21.64
C TYR A 221 3.24 4.46 20.60
N LYS A 222 3.89 5.61 20.33
CA LYS A 222 3.45 6.58 19.31
C LYS A 222 4.01 6.33 17.92
N TYR A 223 5.06 5.51 17.80
CA TYR A 223 5.70 5.20 16.53
C TYR A 223 5.92 3.70 16.40
N ALA A 224 5.77 3.21 15.18
CA ALA A 224 6.20 1.89 14.75
C ALA A 224 7.14 2.02 13.57
N GLY A 225 8.07 1.09 13.43
CA GLY A 225 9.00 1.03 12.31
C GLY A 225 9.39 -0.40 12.01
N THR A 226 9.35 -0.78 10.74
CA THR A 226 9.85 -2.08 10.28
C THR A 226 11.22 -1.94 9.63
N GLU A 227 12.14 -2.85 9.96
CA GLU A 227 13.49 -2.91 9.39
C GLU A 227 13.78 -4.30 8.83
N PHE A 228 14.55 -4.33 7.74
CA PHE A 228 15.15 -5.53 7.18
C PHE A 228 14.17 -6.70 6.93
N GLY A 229 12.91 -6.39 6.62
CA GLY A 229 11.87 -7.35 6.29
C GLY A 229 11.20 -8.02 7.48
N ASN A 230 11.91 -8.26 8.58
CA ASN A 230 11.38 -9.05 9.71
C ASN A 230 11.46 -8.36 11.09
N GLN A 231 12.11 -7.20 11.21
CA GLN A 231 12.31 -6.54 12.50
C GLN A 231 11.21 -5.52 12.75
N CYS A 232 10.76 -5.43 14.00
CA CYS A 232 9.78 -4.43 14.44
C CYS A 232 10.38 -3.58 15.56
N PHE A 233 10.25 -2.27 15.41
CA PHE A 233 10.69 -1.27 16.37
C PHE A 233 9.57 -0.32 16.73
N CYS A 234 9.55 0.13 17.98
CA CYS A 234 8.57 1.05 18.55
C CYS A 234 9.29 2.18 19.29
N GLY A 235 8.63 3.33 19.40
CA GLY A 235 9.15 4.45 20.16
C GLY A 235 8.09 5.50 20.45
N ASN A 236 8.40 6.41 21.35
CA ASN A 236 7.56 7.58 21.65
C ASN A 236 8.12 8.89 21.06
N SER A 237 9.30 8.79 20.45
CA SER A 237 10.07 9.85 19.80
C SER A 237 10.87 9.25 18.65
N ILE A 238 11.30 10.10 17.73
CA ILE A 238 12.32 9.78 16.72
C ILE A 238 13.66 10.15 17.36
N ASP A 239 14.43 9.13 17.73
CA ASP A 239 15.69 9.29 18.46
C ASP A 239 16.88 9.37 17.48
N ASN A 240 18.06 9.74 18.00
CA ASN A 240 19.34 9.62 17.30
C ASN A 240 19.42 10.24 15.90
N SER A 241 18.72 11.36 15.70
CA SER A 241 18.68 12.09 14.41
C SER A 241 18.18 11.23 13.24
N GLY A 242 17.33 10.24 13.50
CA GLY A 242 16.60 9.53 12.45
C GLY A 242 15.91 10.53 11.52
N ALA A 243 16.20 10.46 10.23
CA ALA A 243 15.75 11.44 9.25
C ALA A 243 15.16 10.75 8.01
N PRO A 244 14.25 11.42 7.27
CA PRO A 244 13.77 10.90 6.00
C PRO A 244 14.93 10.62 5.03
N ILE A 245 14.89 9.46 4.39
CA ILE A 245 15.83 9.04 3.35
C ILE A 245 15.06 8.61 2.09
N ALA A 246 15.81 8.29 1.02
CA ALA A 246 15.20 7.85 -0.23
C ALA A 246 14.28 6.64 0.00
N GLN A 247 13.05 6.71 -0.51
CA GLN A 247 12.07 5.64 -0.38
C GLN A 247 12.57 4.30 -0.94
N SER A 248 13.43 4.35 -1.97
CA SER A 248 14.08 3.19 -2.57
C SER A 248 15.02 2.43 -1.63
N THR A 249 15.43 3.01 -0.51
CA THR A 249 16.20 2.31 0.53
C THR A 249 15.33 1.33 1.32
N CYS A 250 14.04 1.64 1.51
CA CYS A 250 13.07 0.76 2.14
C CYS A 250 12.50 -0.25 1.12
N ASN A 251 13.37 -1.17 0.69
CA ASN A 251 13.11 -2.13 -0.38
C ASN A 251 13.12 -3.61 0.04
N LYS A 252 13.10 -3.88 1.35
CA LYS A 252 13.09 -5.26 1.86
C LYS A 252 11.65 -5.72 2.00
N ALA A 253 11.29 -6.78 1.28
CA ALA A 253 9.98 -7.40 1.40
C ALA A 253 9.71 -7.85 2.84
N CYS A 254 8.46 -7.73 3.31
CA CYS A 254 8.08 -8.19 4.64
C CYS A 254 8.14 -9.72 4.73
N ALA A 255 8.59 -10.23 5.86
CA ALA A 255 8.68 -11.69 6.09
C ALA A 255 7.31 -12.37 6.09
N GLY A 256 6.25 -11.67 6.52
CA GLY A 256 4.88 -12.17 6.50
C GLY A 256 4.06 -11.79 5.26
N ASP A 257 4.59 -10.96 4.37
CA ASP A 257 3.92 -10.51 3.15
C ASP A 257 4.95 -10.01 2.13
N SER A 258 5.24 -10.82 1.10
CA SER A 258 6.24 -10.44 0.10
C SER A 258 5.79 -9.34 -0.86
N THR A 259 4.53 -8.90 -0.80
CA THR A 259 3.98 -7.86 -1.69
C THR A 259 4.23 -6.45 -1.16
N THR A 260 4.65 -6.32 0.09
CA THR A 260 4.93 -5.04 0.74
C THR A 260 6.35 -4.96 1.29
N ASN A 261 6.88 -3.74 1.38
CA ASN A 261 8.22 -3.49 1.92
C ASN A 261 8.14 -3.17 3.43
N CYS A 262 9.05 -3.76 4.19
CA CYS A 262 9.27 -3.60 5.62
C CYS A 262 10.70 -3.10 5.88
N GLY A 263 10.95 -1.84 5.51
CA GLY A 263 12.25 -1.20 5.70
C GLY A 263 13.33 -1.66 4.74
N GLY A 264 14.58 -1.52 5.17
CA GLY A 264 15.80 -1.82 4.44
C GLY A 264 16.98 -2.01 5.39
N PRO A 265 18.20 -2.26 4.89
CA PRO A 265 19.39 -2.24 5.72
C PRO A 265 19.59 -0.83 6.28
N ASN A 266 19.59 -0.67 7.61
CA ASN A 266 19.74 0.64 8.27
C ASN A 266 18.64 1.64 7.85
N ALA A 267 17.43 1.14 7.60
CA ALA A 267 16.32 1.93 7.09
C ALA A 267 14.97 1.42 7.60
N LEU A 268 14.22 2.28 8.28
CA LEU A 268 12.88 1.99 8.79
C LEU A 268 11.81 2.45 7.80
N SER A 269 10.84 1.60 7.50
CA SER A 269 9.52 2.10 7.09
C SER A 269 8.81 2.59 8.34
N LEU A 270 8.67 3.91 8.49
CA LEU A 270 8.26 4.57 9.73
C LEU A 270 6.78 4.96 9.70
N PHE A 271 6.10 4.76 10.83
CA PHE A 271 4.69 5.04 11.03
C PHE A 271 4.47 5.82 12.33
N PHE A 272 3.64 6.85 12.30
CA PHE A 272 3.10 7.49 13.49
C PHE A 272 1.77 6.82 13.84
N LEU A 273 1.56 6.42 15.09
CA LEU A 273 0.38 5.74 15.58
C LEU A 273 -0.54 6.78 16.26
N LEU A 274 -1.85 6.69 15.98
CA LEU A 274 -2.90 7.61 16.44
C LEU A 274 -3.74 6.99 17.56
#